data_AF-A0A9D8X703-F1
#
_entry.id   AF-A0A9D8X703-F1
#
_cell.length_a   1.000
_cell.length_b   1.000
_cell.length_c   1.000
_cell.angle_alpha   90.00
_cell.angle_beta   90.00
_cell.angle_gamma   90.00
#
_symmetry.space_group_name_H-M   'P 1'
#
loop_
_entity.id
_entity.type
_entity.pdbx_description
1 polymer ?
#
loop_
_entity_poly.entity_id
_entity_poly.type
_entity_poly.pdbx_seq_one_letter_code
_entity_poly.pdbx_strand_id
1 'polypeptide(L)'
;MKITRIAVFLIELLTVLTVAAGLSGCESSEDKYAKAVGLLDEGRIEEAYDIFTGITNYEDSLDLATDIFKQTQLEKLKSAQVGEYISFGSYEQDNDMSTENEPIDWLVLDKDGQNILIISKYALDCLAYDSTNSTEDITWQSSYIRRWLNRTFLPTAFDEIEQLLIEEVTLKDDDGNFYEEDDKVFLLSATEAGKYFKKDMDRQCIATEYAKAMGVSDTKRNIIGDKNLKTCNWWLRSPGSGYRTALCVFGKGEFGGSGNAVSDDFRAVRPAIWLDLGAFE
;
A
#
# COMPACT_ATOMS: atom_id res chain seq x y z
N MET A 1 77.69 -11.46 -23.70
CA MET A 1 78.26 -10.41 -24.57
C MET A 1 77.11 -9.61 -25.15
N LYS A 2 77.08 -8.30 -24.88
CA LYS A 2 76.37 -7.17 -25.52
C LYS A 2 75.29 -7.52 -26.57
N ILE A 3 74.01 -7.24 -26.32
CA ILE A 3 73.26 -5.98 -26.61
C ILE A 3 73.27 -5.61 -28.12
N THR A 4 72.07 -5.35 -28.68
CA THR A 4 71.65 -4.19 -29.55
C THR A 4 70.60 -4.64 -30.60
N ARG A 5 69.28 -4.37 -30.37
CA ARG A 5 68.37 -3.39 -31.06
C ARG A 5 67.95 -3.80 -32.50
N ILE A 6 66.71 -3.69 -33.01
CA ILE A 6 65.66 -2.62 -32.97
C ILE A 6 64.37 -3.14 -33.68
N ALA A 7 63.19 -2.67 -33.24
CA ALA A 7 61.86 -2.47 -33.90
C ALA A 7 61.17 -3.66 -34.64
N VAL A 8 59.85 -3.91 -34.52
CA VAL A 8 58.69 -3.11 -34.98
C VAL A 8 57.39 -3.73 -34.43
N PHE A 9 56.47 -2.90 -33.90
CA PHE A 9 55.00 -3.00 -33.76
C PHE A 9 54.28 -4.38 -33.63
N LEU A 10 53.47 -4.55 -32.58
CA LEU A 10 51.99 -4.59 -32.66
C LEU A 10 51.37 -4.79 -31.25
N ILE A 11 50.75 -3.74 -30.69
CA ILE A 11 49.31 -3.63 -30.38
C ILE A 11 48.90 -4.14 -28.97
N GLU A 12 48.84 -3.18 -28.06
CA GLU A 12 47.80 -2.92 -27.05
C GLU A 12 47.15 -4.12 -26.34
N LEU A 13 47.73 -4.53 -25.20
CA LEU A 13 46.95 -5.08 -24.09
C LEU A 13 46.83 -4.02 -22.98
N LEU A 14 45.98 -3.04 -23.28
CA LEU A 14 45.06 -2.39 -22.36
C LEU A 14 45.51 -2.24 -20.89
N THR A 15 46.51 -1.39 -20.63
CA THR A 15 46.54 -0.66 -19.36
C THR A 15 45.48 0.43 -19.42
N VAL A 16 44.24 0.11 -19.05
CA VAL A 16 43.27 1.17 -18.69
C VAL A 16 43.78 1.81 -17.41
N LEU A 17 44.45 2.94 -17.61
CA LEU A 17 44.62 3.98 -16.62
C LEU A 17 43.29 4.23 -15.91
N THR A 18 43.34 4.23 -14.59
CA THR A 18 42.45 4.97 -13.71
C THR A 18 42.06 6.32 -14.30
N VAL A 19 40.83 6.43 -14.79
CA VAL A 19 40.12 7.71 -14.92
C VAL A 19 39.28 7.86 -13.65
N ALA A 20 39.92 8.38 -12.61
CA ALA A 20 39.22 9.00 -11.50
C ALA A 20 38.73 10.38 -12.00
N ALA A 21 37.51 10.43 -12.54
CA ALA A 21 36.79 11.67 -12.78
C ALA A 21 35.28 11.41 -12.90
N GLY A 22 34.56 11.53 -11.77
CA GLY A 22 33.13 11.86 -11.76
C GLY A 22 32.16 10.73 -12.13
N LEU A 23 32.07 9.68 -11.32
CA LEU A 23 30.84 8.88 -11.22
C LEU A 23 30.25 9.15 -9.84
N SER A 24 29.20 9.96 -9.81
CA SER A 24 28.23 9.97 -8.72
C SER A 24 27.89 8.52 -8.39
N GLY A 25 28.10 8.10 -7.15
CA GLY A 25 27.99 6.72 -6.69
C GLY A 25 26.59 6.14 -6.87
N CYS A 26 26.33 5.55 -8.03
CA CYS A 26 25.23 4.62 -8.22
C CYS A 26 25.83 3.21 -8.13
N GLU A 27 25.60 2.54 -7.01
CA GLU A 27 25.93 1.11 -6.83
C GLU A 27 25.24 0.30 -7.92
N SER A 28 25.98 -0.57 -8.63
CA SER A 28 25.42 -1.35 -9.73
C SER A 28 24.47 -2.44 -9.23
N SER A 29 23.57 -2.96 -10.09
CA SER A 29 22.69 -4.08 -9.71
C SER A 29 23.49 -5.32 -9.26
N GLU A 30 24.66 -5.56 -9.87
CA GLU A 30 25.57 -6.65 -9.49
C GLU A 30 26.12 -6.46 -8.07
N ASP A 31 26.60 -5.24 -7.75
CA ASP A 31 27.12 -4.92 -6.42
C ASP A 31 26.03 -5.06 -5.34
N LYS A 32 24.82 -4.55 -5.62
CA LYS A 32 23.66 -4.67 -4.73
C LYS A 32 23.27 -6.13 -4.52
N TYR A 33 23.22 -6.92 -5.58
CA TYR A 33 22.88 -8.34 -5.51
C TYR A 33 23.90 -9.10 -4.66
N ALA A 34 25.20 -8.90 -4.91
CA ALA A 34 26.26 -9.53 -4.12
C ALA A 34 26.18 -9.14 -2.63
N LYS A 35 25.84 -7.89 -2.33
CA LYS A 35 25.60 -7.41 -0.97
C LYS A 35 24.39 -8.10 -0.33
N ALA A 36 23.27 -8.23 -1.03
CA ALA A 36 22.06 -8.90 -0.53
C ALA A 36 22.32 -10.39 -0.21
N VAL A 37 23.07 -11.08 -1.06
CA VAL A 37 23.50 -12.47 -0.80
C VAL A 37 24.38 -12.54 0.45
N GLY A 38 25.33 -11.62 0.63
CA GLY A 38 26.14 -11.55 1.84
C GLY A 38 25.32 -11.29 3.11
N LEU A 39 24.30 -10.42 3.03
CA LEU A 39 23.37 -10.17 4.14
C LEU A 39 22.55 -11.42 4.50
N LEU A 40 22.10 -12.19 3.50
CA LEU A 40 21.44 -13.48 3.73
C LEU A 40 22.34 -14.47 4.47
N ASP A 41 23.60 -14.61 4.04
CA ASP A 41 24.58 -15.50 4.67
C ASP A 41 24.86 -15.10 6.14
N GLU A 42 24.78 -13.80 6.45
CA GLU A 42 24.90 -13.24 7.80
C GLU A 42 23.60 -13.36 8.63
N GLY A 43 22.49 -13.81 8.03
CA GLY A 43 21.18 -13.90 8.66
C GLY A 43 20.43 -12.57 8.79
N ARG A 44 20.87 -11.52 8.06
CA ARG A 44 20.23 -10.19 8.00
C ARG A 44 19.15 -10.17 6.93
N ILE A 45 18.11 -10.97 7.18
CA ILE A 45 17.09 -11.34 6.18
C ILE A 45 16.27 -10.14 5.69
N GLU A 46 15.85 -9.25 6.58
CA GLU A 46 15.05 -8.05 6.22
C GLU A 46 15.83 -7.13 5.28
N GLU A 47 17.09 -6.82 5.61
CA GLU A 47 17.92 -5.97 4.75
C GLU A 47 18.24 -6.63 3.40
N ALA A 48 18.39 -7.96 3.38
CA ALA A 48 18.56 -8.67 2.12
C ALA A 48 17.28 -8.60 1.27
N TYR A 49 16.12 -8.79 1.88
CA TYR A 49 14.81 -8.68 1.22
C TYR A 49 14.65 -7.30 0.56
N ASP A 50 14.88 -6.22 1.31
CA ASP A 50 14.74 -4.85 0.81
C ASP A 50 15.65 -4.56 -0.40
N ILE A 51 16.86 -5.12 -0.39
CA ILE A 51 17.77 -4.97 -1.53
C ILE A 51 17.28 -5.81 -2.72
N PHE A 52 16.88 -7.06 -2.51
CA PHE A 52 16.42 -7.91 -3.61
C PHE A 52 15.15 -7.35 -4.28
N THR A 53 14.18 -6.84 -3.52
CA THR A 53 12.98 -6.19 -4.07
C THR A 53 13.30 -4.87 -4.75
N GLY A 54 14.35 -4.17 -4.30
CA GLY A 54 14.85 -2.95 -4.94
C GLY A 54 15.62 -3.16 -6.25
N ILE A 55 15.98 -4.40 -6.60
CA ILE A 55 16.66 -4.74 -7.86
C ILE A 55 15.66 -5.40 -8.81
N THR A 56 15.27 -4.69 -9.87
CA THR A 56 14.35 -5.21 -10.88
C THR A 56 15.10 -5.95 -12.00
N ASN A 57 14.54 -7.09 -12.44
CA ASN A 57 14.99 -7.87 -13.61
C ASN A 57 16.49 -8.23 -13.61
N TYR A 58 17.05 -8.65 -12.47
CA TYR A 58 18.45 -9.03 -12.35
C TYR A 58 18.61 -10.41 -11.68
N GLU A 59 19.23 -11.35 -12.39
CA GLU A 59 19.43 -12.74 -11.93
C GLU A 59 18.12 -13.34 -11.39
N ASP A 60 18.18 -13.98 -10.22
CA ASP A 60 17.06 -14.58 -9.47
C ASP A 60 16.64 -13.70 -8.28
N SER A 61 16.89 -12.38 -8.31
CA SER A 61 16.61 -11.47 -7.18
C SER A 61 15.16 -11.55 -6.70
N LEU A 62 14.20 -11.56 -7.64
CA LEU A 62 12.78 -11.65 -7.32
C LEU A 62 12.40 -13.03 -6.75
N ASP A 63 13.01 -14.12 -7.24
CA ASP A 63 12.78 -15.47 -6.73
C ASP A 63 13.31 -15.60 -5.30
N LEU A 64 14.52 -15.08 -5.02
CA LEU A 64 15.11 -15.04 -3.68
C LEU A 64 14.27 -14.20 -2.71
N ALA A 65 13.84 -13.01 -3.12
CA ALA A 65 12.94 -12.19 -2.31
C ALA A 65 11.60 -12.90 -2.05
N THR A 66 11.05 -13.60 -3.05
CA THR A 66 9.81 -14.37 -2.89
C THR A 66 9.98 -15.50 -1.88
N ASP A 67 11.11 -16.23 -1.92
CA ASP A 67 11.40 -17.29 -0.96
C ASP A 67 11.60 -16.75 0.46
N ILE A 68 12.27 -15.60 0.61
CA ILE A 68 12.36 -14.90 1.90
C ILE A 68 10.98 -14.52 2.42
N PHE A 69 10.13 -13.93 1.57
CA PHE A 69 8.78 -13.52 1.94
C PHE A 69 7.94 -14.71 2.42
N LYS A 70 7.97 -15.83 1.69
CA LYS A 70 7.29 -17.08 2.05
C LYS A 70 7.70 -17.56 3.45
N GLN A 71 8.99 -17.51 3.75
CA GLN A 71 9.52 -18.01 5.02
C GLN A 71 9.28 -17.07 6.21
N THR A 72 9.17 -15.77 5.98
CA THR A 72 9.19 -14.76 7.05
C THR A 72 7.84 -14.08 7.31
N GLN A 73 7.04 -13.89 6.28
CA GLN A 73 5.79 -13.12 6.32
C GLN A 73 4.56 -13.96 5.99
N LEU A 74 4.60 -14.76 4.92
CA LEU A 74 3.41 -15.48 4.42
C LEU A 74 2.79 -16.41 5.47
N GLU A 75 3.59 -17.18 6.22
CA GLU A 75 3.08 -18.08 7.25
C GLU A 75 2.38 -17.31 8.40
N LYS A 76 2.85 -16.10 8.73
CA LYS A 76 2.17 -15.24 9.71
C LYS A 76 0.81 -14.80 9.17
N LEU A 77 0.74 -14.39 7.91
CA LEU A 77 -0.52 -14.02 7.24
C LEU A 77 -1.51 -15.19 7.22
N LYS A 78 -1.06 -16.41 6.86
CA LYS A 78 -1.89 -17.63 6.86
C LYS A 78 -2.46 -17.94 8.24
N SER A 79 -1.70 -17.67 9.30
CA SER A 79 -2.12 -17.93 10.68
C SER A 79 -3.10 -16.90 11.26
N ALA A 80 -3.14 -15.67 10.73
CA ALA A 80 -3.92 -14.56 11.27
C ALA A 80 -5.43 -14.85 11.28
N GLN A 81 -6.16 -14.47 12.32
CA GLN A 81 -7.60 -14.74 12.46
C GLN A 81 -8.46 -13.48 12.31
N VAL A 82 -9.76 -13.66 12.02
CA VAL A 82 -10.73 -12.54 11.99
C VAL A 82 -10.70 -11.80 13.33
N GLY A 83 -10.56 -10.48 13.28
CA GLY A 83 -10.44 -9.61 14.44
C GLY A 83 -9.00 -9.37 14.92
N GLU A 84 -8.00 -10.07 14.36
CA GLU A 84 -6.59 -9.81 14.62
C GLU A 84 -6.03 -8.70 13.73
N TYR A 85 -4.91 -8.14 14.17
CA TYR A 85 -4.14 -7.19 13.38
C TYR A 85 -2.90 -7.86 12.79
N ILE A 86 -2.63 -7.56 11.53
CA ILE A 86 -1.43 -7.97 10.79
C ILE A 86 -0.70 -6.75 10.24
N SER A 87 0.57 -6.90 9.90
CA SER A 87 1.35 -5.89 9.18
C SER A 87 1.58 -6.35 7.75
N PHE A 88 1.34 -5.48 6.76
CA PHE A 88 1.50 -5.78 5.34
C PHE A 88 1.62 -4.48 4.53
N GLY A 89 2.62 -4.33 3.67
CA GLY A 89 2.94 -3.06 3.02
C GLY A 89 3.43 -1.97 3.97
N SER A 90 3.86 -0.85 3.40
CA SER A 90 4.32 0.35 4.11
C SER A 90 3.80 1.62 3.47
N TYR A 91 3.44 2.62 4.26
CA TYR A 91 2.99 3.92 3.75
C TYR A 91 3.36 5.01 4.74
N GLU A 92 3.50 6.24 4.26
CA GLU A 92 3.79 7.42 5.07
C GLU A 92 2.66 7.68 6.09
N GLN A 93 3.00 7.72 7.39
CA GLN A 93 2.03 7.85 8.48
C GLN A 93 2.40 8.91 9.52
N ASP A 94 3.68 9.18 9.78
CA ASP A 94 4.11 10.13 10.81
C ASP A 94 4.34 11.57 10.31
N ASN A 95 4.26 11.78 8.99
CA ASN A 95 4.51 13.04 8.27
C ASN A 95 6.00 13.48 8.29
N ASP A 96 6.94 12.56 8.49
CA ASP A 96 8.38 12.76 8.34
C ASP A 96 8.90 12.12 7.04
N MET A 97 8.74 12.87 5.95
CA MET A 97 9.20 12.53 4.61
C MET A 97 10.73 12.31 4.47
N SER A 98 11.50 12.45 5.56
CA SER A 98 12.94 12.16 5.59
C SER A 98 13.27 10.72 5.99
N THR A 99 12.27 9.97 6.42
CA THR A 99 12.39 8.56 6.84
C THR A 99 11.73 7.61 5.86
N GLU A 100 11.96 6.31 6.06
CA GLU A 100 11.26 5.28 5.29
C GLU A 100 9.80 5.17 5.74
N ASN A 101 8.92 4.81 4.80
CA ASN A 101 7.50 4.61 5.08
C ASN A 101 7.29 3.57 6.19
N GLU A 102 6.29 3.80 7.04
CA GLU A 102 6.01 2.89 8.15
C GLU A 102 5.13 1.72 7.73
N PRO A 103 5.31 0.54 8.36
CA PRO A 103 4.43 -0.60 8.12
C PRO A 103 2.96 -0.28 8.40
N ILE A 104 2.08 -0.77 7.53
CA ILE A 104 0.64 -0.56 7.68
C ILE A 104 0.07 -1.71 8.52
N ASP A 105 -0.55 -1.36 9.65
CA ASP A 105 -1.38 -2.28 10.43
C ASP A 105 -2.75 -2.45 9.77
N TRP A 106 -3.20 -3.69 9.58
CA TRP A 106 -4.50 -4.05 9.00
C TRP A 106 -5.32 -4.93 9.95
N LEU A 107 -6.62 -4.66 10.06
CA LEU A 107 -7.58 -5.50 10.76
C LEU A 107 -8.14 -6.56 9.79
N VAL A 108 -8.10 -7.83 10.17
CA VAL A 108 -8.73 -8.93 9.42
C VAL A 108 -10.25 -8.91 9.65
N LEU A 109 -11.02 -8.65 8.59
CA LEU A 109 -12.48 -8.55 8.61
C LEU A 109 -13.21 -9.85 8.27
N ASP A 110 -12.68 -10.61 7.32
CA ASP A 110 -13.30 -11.85 6.85
C ASP A 110 -12.25 -12.85 6.37
N LYS A 111 -12.66 -14.12 6.30
CA LYS A 111 -11.88 -15.22 5.71
C LYS A 111 -12.76 -16.02 4.77
N ASP A 112 -12.28 -16.20 3.54
CA ASP A 112 -12.92 -17.08 2.57
C ASP A 112 -11.88 -18.03 1.96
N GLY A 113 -11.87 -19.29 2.41
CA GLY A 113 -10.85 -20.25 2.03
C GLY A 113 -9.44 -19.80 2.46
N GLN A 114 -8.55 -19.58 1.49
CA GLN A 114 -7.20 -19.05 1.71
C GLN A 114 -7.15 -17.52 1.69
N ASN A 115 -8.27 -16.86 1.39
CA ASN A 115 -8.29 -15.43 1.17
C ASN A 115 -8.71 -14.72 2.45
N ILE A 116 -8.09 -13.57 2.71
CA ILE A 116 -8.43 -12.73 3.86
C ILE A 116 -8.80 -11.32 3.39
N LEU A 117 -9.92 -10.81 3.89
CA LEU A 117 -10.30 -9.41 3.70
C LEU A 117 -9.73 -8.60 4.85
N ILE A 118 -8.97 -7.57 4.53
CA ILE A 118 -8.36 -6.71 5.53
C ILE A 118 -8.66 -5.23 5.26
N ILE A 119 -8.70 -4.43 6.32
CA ILE A 119 -8.88 -2.97 6.26
C ILE A 119 -7.82 -2.28 7.11
N SER A 120 -7.30 -1.13 6.65
CA SER A 120 -6.30 -0.40 7.41
C SER A 120 -6.81 -0.03 8.81
N LYS A 121 -5.95 -0.17 9.81
CA LYS A 121 -6.25 0.18 11.21
C LYS A 121 -6.51 1.68 11.36
N TYR A 122 -5.68 2.49 10.70
CA TYR A 122 -5.79 3.94 10.67
C TYR A 122 -6.28 4.42 9.30
N ALA A 123 -6.80 5.65 9.26
CA ALA A 123 -7.05 6.32 7.99
C ALA A 123 -5.74 6.95 7.50
N LEU A 124 -5.32 6.57 6.30
CA LEU A 124 -3.94 6.74 5.83
C LEU A 124 -3.71 8.05 5.06
N ASP A 125 -4.75 8.61 4.44
CA ASP A 125 -4.65 9.84 3.65
C ASP A 125 -5.96 10.66 3.70
N CYS A 126 -5.96 11.88 3.14
CA CYS A 126 -7.10 12.78 3.00
C CYS A 126 -7.37 13.09 1.53
N LEU A 127 -8.52 12.66 1.01
CA LEU A 127 -8.89 12.93 -0.38
C LEU A 127 -10.38 13.26 -0.51
N ALA A 128 -10.70 14.13 -1.46
CA ALA A 128 -12.05 14.18 -2.01
C ALA A 128 -12.37 12.85 -2.71
N TYR A 129 -13.62 12.41 -2.59
CA TYR A 129 -14.09 11.23 -3.33
C TYR A 129 -13.96 11.45 -4.84
N ASP A 130 -14.36 12.65 -5.29
CA ASP A 130 -14.11 13.14 -6.63
C ASP A 130 -13.99 14.67 -6.65
N SER A 131 -12.91 15.16 -7.26
CA SER A 131 -12.59 16.59 -7.37
C SER A 131 -12.89 17.18 -8.75
N THR A 132 -13.51 16.40 -9.66
CA THR A 132 -13.83 16.91 -10.99
C THR A 132 -14.97 17.92 -10.90
N ASN A 133 -14.91 18.99 -11.70
CA ASN A 133 -16.03 19.93 -11.86
C ASN A 133 -17.12 19.41 -12.81
N SER A 134 -17.29 18.08 -12.89
CA SER A 134 -18.30 17.46 -13.74
C SER A 134 -19.72 17.72 -13.20
N THR A 135 -20.67 17.91 -14.10
CA THR A 135 -22.11 17.92 -13.75
C THR A 135 -22.74 16.54 -13.80
N GLU A 136 -21.98 15.53 -14.21
CA GLU A 136 -22.43 14.14 -14.28
C GLU A 136 -22.45 13.48 -12.91
N ASP A 137 -23.21 12.39 -12.83
CA ASP A 137 -23.29 11.52 -11.67
C ASP A 137 -21.91 10.90 -11.40
N ILE A 138 -21.47 10.95 -10.13
CA ILE A 138 -20.22 10.33 -9.71
C ILE A 138 -20.52 8.99 -9.04
N THR A 139 -20.00 7.92 -9.63
CA THR A 139 -20.07 6.56 -9.10
C THR A 139 -18.72 6.15 -8.53
N TRP A 140 -18.64 4.98 -7.90
CA TRP A 140 -17.35 4.38 -7.53
C TRP A 140 -16.43 4.26 -8.76
N GLN A 141 -16.94 3.73 -9.87
CA GLN A 141 -16.16 3.43 -11.06
C GLN A 141 -15.53 4.67 -11.70
N SER A 142 -16.25 5.80 -11.72
CA SER A 142 -15.77 7.07 -12.30
C SER A 142 -14.98 7.95 -11.32
N SER A 143 -14.96 7.59 -10.03
CA SER A 143 -14.37 8.42 -8.98
C SER A 143 -12.86 8.61 -9.13
N TYR A 144 -12.39 9.79 -8.72
CA TYR A 144 -10.96 10.04 -8.52
C TYR A 144 -10.36 9.10 -7.47
N ILE A 145 -11.03 8.88 -6.35
CA ILE A 145 -10.48 8.09 -5.24
C ILE A 145 -10.21 6.63 -5.63
N ARG A 146 -11.08 5.99 -6.43
CA ARG A 146 -10.83 4.63 -6.96
C ARG A 146 -9.57 4.58 -7.82
N ARG A 147 -9.39 5.57 -8.70
CA ARG A 147 -8.21 5.67 -9.56
C ARG A 147 -6.94 5.89 -8.74
N TRP A 148 -6.99 6.75 -7.74
CA TRP A 148 -5.87 6.99 -6.84
C TRP A 148 -5.50 5.71 -6.06
N LEU A 149 -6.49 4.99 -5.51
CA LEU A 149 -6.26 3.75 -4.77
C LEU A 149 -5.51 2.70 -5.61
N ASN A 150 -5.93 2.50 -6.86
CA ASN A 150 -5.36 1.45 -7.70
C ASN A 150 -4.12 1.88 -8.50
N ARG A 151 -3.93 3.19 -8.77
CA ARG A 151 -2.81 3.69 -9.61
C ARG A 151 -1.74 4.45 -8.85
N THR A 152 -2.02 4.86 -7.62
CA THR A 152 -1.09 5.64 -6.80
C THR A 152 -0.84 4.94 -5.48
N PHE A 153 -1.87 4.65 -4.69
CA PHE A 153 -1.70 4.00 -3.39
C PHE A 153 -1.12 2.59 -3.54
N LEU A 154 -1.71 1.72 -4.36
CA LEU A 154 -1.26 0.34 -4.56
C LEU A 154 0.27 0.24 -4.83
N PRO A 155 0.83 0.90 -5.87
CA PRO A 155 2.27 0.80 -6.15
C PRO A 155 3.16 1.60 -5.18
N THR A 156 2.58 2.47 -4.35
CA THR A 156 3.33 3.19 -3.30
C THR A 156 3.39 2.38 -2.02
N ALA A 157 2.31 1.65 -1.72
CA ALA A 157 2.13 0.97 -0.45
C ALA A 157 2.67 -0.46 -0.41
N PHE A 158 2.79 -1.09 -1.58
CA PHE A 158 3.14 -2.51 -1.68
C PHE A 158 4.22 -2.74 -2.72
N ASP A 159 5.21 -3.55 -2.38
CA ASP A 159 6.24 -3.98 -3.32
C ASP A 159 5.69 -4.97 -4.38
N GLU A 160 6.52 -5.37 -5.34
CA GLU A 160 6.10 -6.26 -6.43
C GLU A 160 5.60 -7.63 -5.92
N ILE A 161 6.21 -8.18 -4.87
CA ILE A 161 5.86 -9.48 -4.30
C ILE A 161 4.55 -9.36 -3.52
N GLU A 162 4.42 -8.33 -2.69
CA GLU A 162 3.19 -8.04 -1.95
C GLU A 162 1.99 -7.85 -2.90
N GLN A 163 2.19 -7.14 -4.01
CA GLN A 163 1.15 -6.95 -5.03
C GLN A 163 0.67 -8.25 -5.70
N LEU A 164 1.47 -9.33 -5.68
CA LEU A 164 1.06 -10.65 -6.17
C LEU A 164 0.03 -11.32 -5.26
N LEU A 165 0.04 -11.02 -3.95
CA LEU A 165 -0.98 -11.52 -3.01
C LEU A 165 -2.28 -10.73 -3.10
N ILE A 166 -2.25 -9.49 -3.60
CA ILE A 166 -3.44 -8.65 -3.64
C ILE A 166 -4.34 -9.11 -4.79
N GLU A 167 -5.48 -9.67 -4.42
CA GLU A 167 -6.48 -10.21 -5.34
C GLU A 167 -7.15 -9.08 -6.13
N GLU A 168 -7.34 -9.31 -7.42
CA GLU A 168 -8.18 -8.48 -8.28
C GLU A 168 -9.62 -8.97 -8.17
N VAL A 169 -10.52 -8.12 -7.65
CA VAL A 169 -11.89 -8.51 -7.32
C VAL A 169 -12.95 -7.66 -8.03
N THR A 170 -13.99 -8.32 -8.55
CA THR A 170 -15.20 -7.64 -9.01
C THR A 170 -16.09 -7.30 -7.81
N LEU A 171 -16.09 -6.03 -7.41
CA LEU A 171 -16.88 -5.56 -6.28
C LEU A 171 -18.38 -5.49 -6.59
N LYS A 172 -19.20 -5.49 -5.55
CA LYS A 172 -20.64 -5.30 -5.62
C LYS A 172 -21.08 -3.96 -5.04
N ASP A 173 -22.14 -3.40 -5.62
CA ASP A 173 -22.91 -2.31 -5.02
C ASP A 173 -23.76 -2.79 -3.83
N ASP A 174 -24.49 -1.88 -3.19
CA ASP A 174 -25.33 -2.19 -2.04
C ASP A 174 -26.59 -3.02 -2.40
N ASP A 175 -26.98 -3.04 -3.67
CA ASP A 175 -28.10 -3.86 -4.18
C ASP A 175 -27.63 -5.28 -4.59
N GLY A 176 -26.31 -5.54 -4.52
CA GLY A 176 -25.69 -6.81 -4.84
C GLY A 176 -25.36 -7.00 -6.32
N ASN A 177 -25.45 -5.94 -7.14
CA ASN A 177 -25.02 -5.98 -8.54
C ASN A 177 -23.51 -5.83 -8.61
N PHE A 178 -22.88 -6.55 -9.54
CA PHE A 178 -21.45 -6.42 -9.81
C PHE A 178 -21.16 -5.13 -10.58
N TYR A 179 -20.04 -4.48 -10.26
CA TYR A 179 -19.45 -3.46 -11.11
C TYR A 179 -18.81 -4.08 -12.36
N GLU A 180 -18.52 -3.24 -13.35
CA GLU A 180 -17.98 -3.68 -14.64
C GLU A 180 -16.47 -3.92 -14.60
N GLU A 181 -15.76 -3.23 -13.70
CA GLU A 181 -14.32 -3.31 -13.55
C GLU A 181 -13.91 -3.90 -12.21
N ASP A 182 -12.75 -4.55 -12.24
CA ASP A 182 -12.14 -5.12 -11.05
C ASP A 182 -11.28 -4.09 -10.31
N ASP A 183 -11.07 -4.34 -9.02
CA ASP A 183 -10.28 -3.51 -8.12
C ASP A 183 -9.34 -4.39 -7.31
N LYS A 184 -8.11 -3.89 -7.07
CA LYS A 184 -7.19 -4.49 -6.09
C LYS A 184 -7.30 -3.80 -4.73
N VAL A 185 -7.42 -2.47 -4.74
CA VAL A 185 -7.61 -1.66 -3.54
C VAL A 185 -8.92 -0.90 -3.62
N PHE A 186 -9.72 -0.97 -2.56
CA PHE A 186 -11.06 -0.42 -2.54
C PHE A 186 -11.45 0.18 -1.19
N LEU A 187 -12.61 0.83 -1.17
CA LEU A 187 -13.28 1.25 0.06
C LEU A 187 -14.44 0.30 0.33
N LEU A 188 -14.71 0.00 1.60
CA LEU A 188 -15.90 -0.75 1.97
C LEU A 188 -17.19 -0.06 1.51
N SER A 189 -18.24 -0.84 1.25
CA SER A 189 -19.59 -0.32 1.05
C SER A 189 -20.26 -0.10 2.38
N ALA A 190 -21.40 0.59 2.37
CA ALA A 190 -22.29 0.69 3.53
C ALA A 190 -22.75 -0.70 3.98
N THR A 191 -23.07 -1.59 3.05
CA THR A 191 -23.46 -2.98 3.36
C THR A 191 -22.32 -3.74 4.05
N GLU A 192 -21.09 -3.63 3.55
CA GLU A 192 -19.92 -4.28 4.16
C GLU A 192 -19.53 -3.66 5.49
N ALA A 193 -19.57 -2.33 5.62
CA ALA A 193 -19.31 -1.64 6.88
C ALA A 193 -20.30 -2.11 7.97
N GLY A 194 -21.57 -2.29 7.62
CA GLY A 194 -22.58 -2.87 8.53
C GLY A 194 -22.40 -4.37 8.78
N LYS A 195 -21.94 -5.13 7.78
CA LYS A 195 -21.66 -6.58 7.91
C LYS A 195 -20.51 -6.82 8.87
N TYR A 196 -19.37 -6.16 8.68
CA TYR A 196 -18.12 -6.45 9.38
C TYR A 196 -18.00 -5.75 10.72
N PHE A 197 -18.57 -4.56 10.88
CA PHE A 197 -18.55 -3.83 12.14
C PHE A 197 -19.94 -3.76 12.76
N LYS A 198 -20.16 -4.55 13.82
CA LYS A 198 -21.49 -4.70 14.44
C LYS A 198 -21.95 -3.48 15.22
N LYS A 199 -21.02 -2.69 15.76
CA LYS A 199 -21.33 -1.47 16.52
C LYS A 199 -20.66 -0.26 15.89
N ASP A 200 -21.25 0.91 16.11
CA ASP A 200 -20.70 2.19 15.66
C ASP A 200 -19.28 2.40 16.18
N MET A 201 -19.04 2.08 17.46
CA MET A 201 -17.71 2.17 18.07
C MET A 201 -16.64 1.37 17.33
N ASP A 202 -17.00 0.24 16.70
CA ASP A 202 -16.04 -0.60 15.98
C ASP A 202 -15.62 0.03 14.64
N ARG A 203 -16.43 0.96 14.09
CA ARG A 203 -16.15 1.70 12.85
C ARG A 203 -15.40 3.00 13.06
N GLN A 204 -15.23 3.42 14.30
CA GLN A 204 -14.45 4.61 14.62
C GLN A 204 -13.01 4.42 14.15
N CYS A 205 -12.47 5.46 13.51
CA CYS A 205 -11.13 5.42 12.94
C CYS A 205 -10.36 6.67 13.35
N ILE A 206 -9.07 6.50 13.60
CA ILE A 206 -8.11 7.57 13.87
C ILE A 206 -7.29 7.77 12.60
N ALA A 207 -7.10 9.03 12.21
CA ALA A 207 -6.21 9.40 11.12
C ALA A 207 -4.74 9.38 11.58
N THR A 208 -3.85 8.98 10.68
CA THR A 208 -2.40 9.11 10.85
C THR A 208 -1.99 10.59 10.93
N GLU A 209 -0.76 10.90 11.35
CA GLU A 209 -0.29 12.30 11.35
C GLU A 209 -0.17 12.83 9.92
N TYR A 210 0.27 11.99 8.98
CA TYR A 210 0.26 12.31 7.56
C TYR A 210 -1.15 12.66 7.06
N ALA A 211 -2.16 11.83 7.30
CA ALA A 211 -3.53 12.11 6.88
C ALA A 211 -4.08 13.42 7.49
N LYS A 212 -3.73 13.73 8.74
CA LYS A 212 -4.09 15.03 9.37
C LYS A 212 -3.40 16.20 8.67
N ALA A 213 -2.12 16.08 8.33
CA ALA A 213 -1.39 17.08 7.57
C ALA A 213 -1.99 17.30 6.17
N MET A 214 -2.51 16.24 5.56
CA MET A 214 -3.23 16.27 4.28
C MET A 214 -4.65 16.86 4.38
N GLY A 215 -5.16 17.13 5.58
CA GLY A 215 -6.39 17.90 5.78
C GLY A 215 -7.56 17.14 6.40
N VAL A 216 -7.35 15.92 6.92
CA VAL A 216 -8.44 15.17 7.57
C VAL A 216 -9.03 16.01 8.71
N SER A 217 -10.33 16.25 8.64
CA SER A 217 -11.06 16.89 9.74
C SER A 217 -11.23 15.90 10.89
N ASP A 218 -10.45 16.10 11.96
CA ASP A 218 -10.69 15.42 13.23
C ASP A 218 -11.86 16.10 13.97
N THR A 219 -12.75 15.29 14.54
CA THR A 219 -13.91 15.83 15.23
C THR A 219 -13.59 16.01 16.71
N LYS A 220 -13.37 17.26 17.17
CA LYS A 220 -13.17 17.57 18.61
C LYS A 220 -14.28 17.02 19.53
N ARG A 221 -15.44 16.68 18.96
CA ARG A 221 -16.60 16.16 19.68
C ARG A 221 -16.60 14.63 19.84
N ASN A 222 -15.74 13.91 19.13
CA ASN A 222 -15.72 12.45 19.14
C ASN A 222 -14.33 11.98 19.58
N ILE A 223 -14.24 11.68 20.86
CA ILE A 223 -13.03 11.27 21.56
C ILE A 223 -13.20 9.80 21.97
N ILE A 224 -12.22 8.95 21.67
CA ILE A 224 -12.17 7.55 22.11
C ILE A 224 -11.34 7.42 23.39
N GLY A 225 -11.96 6.81 24.40
CA GLY A 225 -11.30 6.36 25.63
C GLY A 225 -10.64 7.49 26.44
N ASP A 226 -9.84 7.12 27.43
CA ASP A 226 -9.21 8.07 28.36
C ASP A 226 -8.04 8.85 27.73
N LYS A 227 -7.63 8.50 26.51
CA LYS A 227 -6.46 9.06 25.82
C LYS A 227 -6.77 10.29 24.95
N ASN A 228 -8.00 10.80 24.96
CA ASN A 228 -8.41 11.97 24.14
C ASN A 228 -8.15 11.81 22.63
N LEU A 229 -8.13 10.57 22.12
CA LEU A 229 -7.90 10.29 20.70
C LEU A 229 -9.13 10.68 19.89
N LYS A 230 -8.97 11.61 18.95
CA LYS A 230 -10.07 12.06 18.11
C LYS A 230 -10.23 11.19 16.89
N THR A 231 -11.48 11.02 16.47
CA THR A 231 -11.83 10.25 15.29
C THR A 231 -12.14 11.13 14.09
N CYS A 232 -12.00 10.54 12.92
CA CYS A 232 -12.26 11.16 11.63
C CYS A 232 -13.44 10.51 10.91
N ASN A 233 -13.93 11.22 9.89
CA ASN A 233 -14.88 10.67 8.96
C ASN A 233 -14.13 10.04 7.79
N TRP A 234 -14.53 8.85 7.34
CA TRP A 234 -13.85 8.13 6.26
C TRP A 234 -14.83 7.64 5.20
N TRP A 235 -14.41 7.69 3.92
CA TRP A 235 -15.27 7.40 2.77
C TRP A 235 -15.69 5.93 2.68
N LEU A 236 -16.89 5.69 2.17
CA LEU A 236 -17.37 4.41 1.68
C LEU A 236 -17.54 4.51 0.16
N ARG A 237 -17.41 3.39 -0.57
CA ARG A 237 -17.67 3.39 -2.03
C ARG A 237 -19.14 3.57 -2.40
N SER A 238 -20.04 3.39 -1.42
CA SER A 238 -21.48 3.49 -1.63
C SER A 238 -21.92 4.90 -2.02
N PRO A 239 -22.77 5.05 -3.05
CA PRO A 239 -23.30 6.35 -3.43
C PRO A 239 -24.26 6.89 -2.35
N GLY A 240 -24.34 8.22 -2.25
CA GLY A 240 -25.38 8.89 -1.48
C GLY A 240 -26.68 9.04 -2.27
N SER A 241 -27.65 9.79 -1.73
CA SER A 241 -28.96 9.95 -2.38
C SER A 241 -28.97 10.99 -3.51
N GLY A 242 -27.90 11.78 -3.64
CA GLY A 242 -27.73 12.78 -4.68
C GLY A 242 -26.66 12.40 -5.70
N TYR A 243 -26.78 12.94 -6.91
CA TYR A 243 -25.89 12.64 -8.05
C TYR A 243 -24.39 12.87 -7.81
N ARG A 244 -24.03 13.74 -6.85
CA ARG A 244 -22.64 14.03 -6.46
C ARG A 244 -22.43 13.83 -4.98
N THR A 245 -22.94 12.73 -4.46
CA THR A 245 -22.77 12.36 -3.05
C THR A 245 -22.28 10.93 -2.90
N ALA A 246 -21.44 10.72 -1.89
CA ALA A 246 -20.99 9.39 -1.45
C ALA A 246 -21.24 9.25 0.05
N LEU A 247 -21.41 8.02 0.52
CA LEU A 247 -21.55 7.75 1.96
C LEU A 247 -20.18 7.79 2.63
N CYS A 248 -20.19 8.14 3.91
CA CYS A 248 -19.01 8.03 4.76
C CYS A 248 -19.44 7.50 6.13
N VAL A 249 -18.47 6.95 6.86
CA VAL A 249 -18.60 6.73 8.29
C VAL A 249 -18.23 8.02 9.00
N PHE A 250 -19.08 8.50 9.89
CA PHE A 250 -18.86 9.66 10.74
C PHE A 250 -17.98 9.31 11.95
N GLY A 251 -17.42 10.32 12.61
CA GLY A 251 -16.45 10.10 13.69
C GLY A 251 -16.96 9.28 14.88
N LYS A 252 -18.27 9.19 15.14
CA LYS A 252 -18.75 8.26 16.19
C LYS A 252 -19.04 6.85 15.66
N GLY A 253 -18.88 6.65 14.36
CA GLY A 253 -19.06 5.38 13.67
C GLY A 253 -20.40 5.21 12.98
N GLU A 254 -21.31 6.18 13.08
CA GLU A 254 -22.56 6.12 12.31
C GLU A 254 -22.28 6.28 10.81
N PHE A 255 -23.13 5.74 9.95
CA PHE A 255 -23.05 5.92 8.50
C PHE A 255 -24.46 5.89 7.90
N GLY A 256 -24.58 6.34 6.65
CA GLY A 256 -25.86 6.46 5.93
C GLY A 256 -26.33 7.91 5.79
N GLY A 257 -27.65 8.12 5.75
CA GLY A 257 -28.24 9.41 5.42
C GLY A 257 -28.20 9.71 3.92
N SER A 258 -28.22 10.99 3.55
CA SER A 258 -28.20 11.44 2.14
C SER A 258 -26.81 11.38 1.48
N GLY A 259 -25.77 11.02 2.23
CA GLY A 259 -24.38 11.12 1.81
C GLY A 259 -23.80 12.54 1.95
N ASN A 260 -22.52 12.67 1.57
CA ASN A 260 -21.72 13.88 1.65
C ASN A 260 -21.26 14.25 0.24
N ALA A 261 -21.00 15.54 0.00
CA ALA A 261 -20.55 15.99 -1.30
C ALA A 261 -19.24 15.30 -1.68
N VAL A 262 -19.16 14.73 -2.89
CA VAL A 262 -17.95 14.02 -3.35
C VAL A 262 -16.71 14.93 -3.40
N SER A 263 -16.92 16.24 -3.46
CA SER A 263 -15.88 17.27 -3.43
C SER A 263 -15.36 17.61 -2.03
N ASP A 264 -15.92 17.04 -0.95
CA ASP A 264 -15.42 17.25 0.42
C ASP A 264 -14.00 16.69 0.53
N ASP A 265 -13.01 17.58 0.59
CA ASP A 265 -11.57 17.26 0.57
C ASP A 265 -10.95 17.06 1.95
N PHE A 266 -11.77 17.04 3.00
CA PHE A 266 -11.37 16.90 4.40
C PHE A 266 -11.76 15.55 5.02
N ARG A 267 -11.99 14.54 4.17
CA ARG A 267 -12.40 13.19 4.54
C ARG A 267 -11.26 12.21 4.37
N ALA A 268 -11.19 11.26 5.31
CA ALA A 268 -10.09 10.33 5.35
C ALA A 268 -10.30 9.12 4.43
N VAL A 269 -9.20 8.54 3.97
CA VAL A 269 -9.15 7.33 3.14
C VAL A 269 -8.78 6.15 4.03
N ARG A 270 -9.60 5.10 3.98
CA ARG A 270 -9.40 3.86 4.74
C ARG A 270 -9.48 2.65 3.80
N PRO A 271 -8.35 2.27 3.17
CA PRO A 271 -8.34 1.22 2.16
C PRO A 271 -8.65 -0.15 2.75
N ALA A 272 -9.23 -1.01 1.91
CA ALA A 272 -9.42 -2.43 2.13
C ALA A 272 -8.90 -3.21 0.91
N ILE A 273 -8.41 -4.42 1.15
CA ILE A 273 -7.88 -5.34 0.14
C ILE A 273 -8.24 -6.78 0.49
N TRP A 274 -8.38 -7.62 -0.53
CA TRP A 274 -8.36 -9.07 -0.38
C TRP A 274 -6.93 -9.56 -0.63
N LEU A 275 -6.43 -10.43 0.24
CA LEU A 275 -5.18 -11.15 0.04
C LEU A 275 -5.46 -12.61 -0.29
N ASP A 276 -4.94 -13.10 -1.41
CA ASP A 276 -4.84 -14.51 -1.75
C ASP A 276 -3.57 -15.10 -1.14
N LEU A 277 -3.72 -15.81 -0.02
CA LEU A 277 -2.58 -16.42 0.67
C LEU A 277 -2.10 -17.72 0.01
N GLY A 278 -2.80 -18.19 -1.04
CA GLY A 278 -2.43 -19.30 -1.90
C GLY A 278 -1.71 -18.86 -3.18
N ALA A 279 -1.47 -17.56 -3.39
CA ALA A 279 -0.92 -17.01 -4.65
C ALA A 279 0.44 -17.60 -5.09
N PHE A 280 1.17 -18.24 -4.18
CA PHE A 280 2.46 -18.88 -4.48
C PHE A 280 2.47 -20.41 -4.39
N GLU A 281 1.29 -21.04 -4.28
CA GLU A 281 1.12 -22.50 -4.20
C GLU A 281 0.88 -23.17 -5.58
#